data_AF-A0AAN8WXC5-F1
#
_entry.id   AF-A0AAN8WXC5-F1
#
_cell.length_a   1.000
_cell.length_b   1.000
_cell.length_c   1.000
_cell.angle_alpha   90.00
_cell.angle_beta   90.00
_cell.angle_gamma   90.00
#
_symmetry.space_group_name_H-M   'P 1'
#
loop_
_entity.id
_entity.type
_entity.pdbx_description
1 polymer ?
#
loop_
_entity_poly.entity_id
_entity_poly.type
_entity_poly.pdbx_seq_one_letter_code
_entity_poly.pdbx_strand_id
1 'polypeptide(L)'
;CYRDSILFSVLLEGPLSPDDPRLLAYVKESMLLAPGSGMYELKMDVPENRAYNNYLSHLGFPVLKKLIKTIFDDQPPGFFIEAGALDGEYLSNTLYLEREKAWKGLLIEPDSKMFSFLLKKNRRAWSSNCCLAKDLYPKKEMLMTLSNTRYSSYGFGYRAMNTLASSPYAAMSSAVAHADYVPVQCFPLQSLLLALDVTHVDFISLDVEGLEEDIVEKFLEYSYGIEVDVWLVEHKNSHSNVEETDYVFINRFTSRGYSLYTITQDFSPYNYIFIRNSSKAFHSAFHRRPLEYDKQMS
;
A
#
# COMPACT_ATOMS: atom_id res chain seq x y z
N CYS A 1 21.79 23.63 -16.99
CA CYS A 1 20.33 23.58 -16.75
C CYS A 1 19.58 22.66 -17.71
N TYR A 2 19.32 22.99 -18.99
CA TYR A 2 18.47 22.16 -19.86
C TYR A 2 19.08 20.78 -20.22
N ARG A 3 20.41 20.72 -20.39
CA ARG A 3 21.12 19.46 -20.65
C ARG A 3 21.16 18.56 -19.40
N ASP A 4 21.25 19.17 -18.22
CA ASP A 4 21.25 18.46 -16.93
C ASP A 4 19.84 17.90 -16.61
N SER A 5 18.77 18.63 -16.96
CA SER A 5 17.40 18.16 -16.77
C SER A 5 17.04 16.99 -17.70
N ILE A 6 17.49 17.03 -18.96
CA ILE A 6 17.33 15.90 -19.88
C ILE A 6 18.10 14.68 -19.36
N LEU A 7 19.36 14.88 -18.96
CA LEU A 7 20.18 13.77 -18.45
C LEU A 7 19.57 13.14 -17.20
N PHE A 8 19.01 13.96 -16.30
CA PHE A 8 18.36 13.45 -15.09
C PHE A 8 17.05 12.69 -15.40
N SER A 9 16.26 13.16 -16.38
CA SER A 9 15.04 12.43 -16.79
C SER A 9 15.33 11.03 -17.33
N VAL A 10 16.50 10.82 -17.95
CA VAL A 10 16.98 9.49 -18.38
C VAL A 10 17.38 8.65 -17.17
N LEU A 11 18.00 9.25 -16.14
CA LEU A 11 18.36 8.53 -14.92
C LEU A 11 17.14 8.03 -14.11
N LEU A 12 15.98 8.67 -14.26
CA LEU A 12 14.72 8.20 -13.69
C LEU A 12 14.15 6.93 -14.36
N GLU A 13 14.76 6.49 -15.46
CA GLU A 13 14.48 5.19 -16.10
C GLU A 13 15.51 4.10 -15.71
N GLY A 14 16.49 4.46 -14.87
CA GLY A 14 17.43 3.54 -14.25
C GLY A 14 18.66 3.15 -15.10
N PRO A 15 19.66 2.48 -14.48
CA PRO A 15 19.73 2.20 -13.04
C PRO A 15 20.28 3.41 -12.26
N LEU A 16 19.55 3.81 -11.22
CA LEU A 16 19.95 4.84 -10.25
C LEU A 16 19.72 4.27 -8.85
N SER A 17 20.73 4.32 -7.98
CA SER A 17 20.66 3.72 -6.65
C SER A 17 19.51 4.33 -5.83
N PRO A 18 18.80 3.56 -4.98
CA PRO A 18 17.68 4.06 -4.20
C PRO A 18 18.03 5.22 -3.26
N ASP A 19 19.31 5.33 -2.86
CA ASP A 19 19.87 6.34 -1.95
C ASP A 19 20.66 7.45 -2.69
N ASP A 20 20.61 7.50 -4.03
CA ASP A 20 21.29 8.55 -4.78
C ASP A 20 20.80 9.95 -4.33
N PRO A 21 21.67 10.86 -3.88
CA PRO A 21 21.24 12.14 -3.34
C PRO A 21 20.40 12.98 -4.30
N ARG A 22 20.62 12.85 -5.62
CA ARG A 22 19.85 13.55 -6.66
C ARG A 22 18.46 12.96 -6.80
N LEU A 23 18.34 11.63 -6.67
CA LEU A 23 17.05 10.94 -6.62
C LEU A 23 16.27 11.37 -5.38
N LEU A 24 16.89 11.36 -4.21
CA LEU A 24 16.24 11.73 -2.96
C LEU A 24 15.76 13.19 -2.98
N ALA A 25 16.58 14.11 -3.49
CA ALA A 25 16.20 15.50 -3.69
C ALA A 25 14.99 15.62 -4.65
N TYR A 26 15.04 14.95 -5.80
CA TYR A 26 13.93 14.95 -6.75
C TYR A 26 12.64 14.39 -6.14
N VAL A 27 12.71 13.26 -5.43
CA VAL A 27 11.57 12.66 -4.76
C VAL A 27 10.97 13.63 -3.74
N LYS A 28 11.80 14.25 -2.91
CA LYS A 28 11.38 15.22 -1.89
C LYS A 28 10.74 16.46 -2.48
N GLU A 29 11.29 16.99 -3.57
CA GLU A 29 10.87 18.26 -4.16
C GLU A 29 9.71 18.12 -5.15
N SER A 30 9.62 16.99 -5.86
CA SER A 30 8.72 16.82 -7.01
C SER A 30 7.69 15.73 -6.86
N MET A 31 7.92 14.72 -6.01
CA MET A 31 7.02 13.57 -5.89
C MET A 31 6.25 13.55 -4.56
N LEU A 32 6.75 14.21 -3.52
CA LEU A 32 6.14 14.21 -2.20
C LEU A 32 5.37 15.51 -1.94
N LEU A 33 4.06 15.40 -1.76
CA LEU A 33 3.21 16.49 -1.31
C LEU A 33 3.08 16.47 0.21
N ALA A 34 3.27 17.65 0.81
CA ALA A 34 3.20 17.82 2.26
C ALA A 34 1.80 17.50 2.83
N PRO A 35 1.71 17.06 4.10
CA PRO A 35 0.45 16.84 4.78
C PRO A 35 -0.50 18.04 4.72
N GLY A 36 -1.79 17.77 4.57
CA GLY A 36 -2.83 18.77 4.64
C GLY A 36 -2.89 19.48 6.00
N SER A 37 -3.16 20.79 5.99
CA SER A 37 -3.24 21.61 7.21
C SER A 37 -4.66 22.01 7.60
N GLY A 38 -5.65 21.77 6.74
CA GLY A 38 -7.05 22.13 6.97
C GLY A 38 -7.85 21.10 7.78
N MET A 39 -9.18 21.26 7.77
CA MET A 39 -10.12 20.26 8.26
C MET A 39 -10.23 19.09 7.29
N TYR A 40 -10.49 17.89 7.80
CA TYR A 40 -10.78 16.73 6.96
C TYR A 40 -12.04 16.96 6.11
N GLU A 41 -11.99 16.59 4.83
CA GLU A 41 -13.15 16.59 3.92
C GLU A 41 -13.57 15.16 3.59
N LEU A 42 -13.99 14.43 4.63
CA LEU A 42 -14.34 13.02 4.57
C LEU A 42 -15.83 12.84 4.22
N LYS A 43 -16.09 12.04 3.20
CA LYS A 43 -17.43 11.74 2.69
C LYS A 43 -18.15 10.64 3.48
N MET A 44 -17.42 9.84 4.24
CA MET A 44 -17.91 8.73 5.07
C MET A 44 -18.57 9.24 6.36
N ASP A 45 -18.19 10.45 6.81
CA ASP A 45 -18.79 11.09 7.97
C ASP A 45 -20.19 11.66 7.64
N VAL A 46 -20.64 11.56 6.39
CA VAL A 46 -21.99 11.94 5.92
C VAL A 46 -22.93 10.73 5.96
N PRO A 47 -23.92 10.69 6.88
CA PRO A 47 -24.77 9.51 7.11
C PRO A 47 -25.61 9.08 5.90
N GLU A 48 -25.88 9.97 4.95
CA GLU A 48 -26.70 9.68 3.77
C GLU A 48 -25.89 9.10 2.60
N ASN A 49 -24.57 8.99 2.73
CA ASN A 49 -23.71 8.56 1.64
C ASN A 49 -23.76 7.04 1.43
N ARG A 50 -24.76 6.59 0.66
CA ARG A 50 -25.02 5.17 0.37
C ARG A 50 -23.81 4.42 -0.19
N ALA A 51 -22.93 5.07 -0.95
CA ALA A 51 -21.74 4.43 -1.50
C ALA A 51 -20.76 3.96 -0.40
N TYR A 52 -20.59 4.75 0.66
CA TYR A 52 -19.75 4.40 1.81
C TYR A 52 -20.50 3.58 2.87
N ASN A 53 -21.81 3.75 3.01
CA ASN A 53 -22.62 2.97 3.95
C ASN A 53 -22.83 1.53 3.51
N ASN A 54 -23.11 1.30 2.22
CA ASN A 54 -23.12 -0.06 1.67
C ASN A 54 -21.75 -0.71 1.82
N TYR A 55 -20.68 0.09 1.93
CA TYR A 55 -19.34 -0.45 2.04
C TYR A 55 -19.02 -1.07 3.40
N LEU A 56 -19.61 -0.57 4.49
CA LEU A 56 -19.49 -1.21 5.82
C LEU A 56 -20.02 -2.65 5.85
N SER A 57 -20.74 -3.08 4.81
CA SER A 57 -21.22 -4.45 4.63
C SER A 57 -20.27 -5.38 3.85
N HIS A 58 -19.17 -4.89 3.26
CA HIS A 58 -18.13 -5.79 2.72
C HIS A 58 -17.45 -6.49 3.89
N LEU A 59 -17.80 -7.75 4.09
CA LEU A 59 -17.47 -8.55 5.29
C LEU A 59 -15.99 -8.52 5.70
N GLY A 60 -15.04 -8.46 4.75
CA GLY A 60 -13.61 -8.47 5.04
C GLY A 60 -13.05 -7.19 5.70
N PHE A 61 -13.55 -6.01 5.34
CA PHE A 61 -12.98 -4.76 5.83
C PHE A 61 -13.26 -4.46 7.31
N PRO A 62 -14.47 -4.70 7.87
CA PRO A 62 -14.69 -4.61 9.30
C PRO A 62 -13.76 -5.51 10.11
N VAL A 63 -13.45 -6.72 9.61
CA VAL A 63 -12.51 -7.66 10.24
C VAL A 63 -11.11 -7.06 10.24
N LEU A 64 -10.62 -6.62 9.07
CA LEU A 64 -9.29 -6.01 8.94
C LEU A 64 -9.14 -4.76 9.82
N LYS A 65 -10.15 -3.88 9.82
CA LYS A 65 -10.19 -2.69 10.68
C LYS A 65 -10.15 -3.06 12.16
N LYS A 66 -10.83 -4.13 12.58
CA LYS A 66 -10.78 -4.64 13.95
C LYS A 66 -9.38 -5.17 14.29
N LEU A 67 -8.73 -5.89 13.38
CA LEU A 67 -7.36 -6.40 13.58
C LEU A 67 -6.36 -5.25 13.73
N ILE A 68 -6.38 -4.26 12.84
CA ILE A 68 -5.52 -3.06 12.93
C ILE A 68 -5.73 -2.36 14.27
N LYS A 69 -6.98 -2.15 14.68
CA LYS A 69 -7.29 -1.59 16.00
C LYS A 69 -6.68 -2.42 17.13
N THR A 70 -6.86 -3.74 17.13
CA THR A 70 -6.31 -4.62 18.17
C THR A 70 -4.78 -4.55 18.26
N ILE A 71 -4.09 -4.53 17.11
CA ILE A 71 -2.63 -4.49 17.06
C ILE A 71 -2.10 -3.16 17.62
N PHE A 72 -2.74 -2.04 17.28
CA PHE A 72 -2.24 -0.70 17.58
C PHE A 72 -2.97 0.04 18.70
N ASP A 73 -3.86 -0.60 19.45
CA ASP A 73 -4.73 0.13 20.38
C ASP A 73 -3.94 0.87 21.47
N ASP A 74 -2.90 0.23 22.01
CA ASP A 74 -2.04 0.82 23.06
C ASP A 74 -0.67 1.24 22.52
N GLN A 75 -0.54 1.39 21.21
CA GLN A 75 0.68 1.93 20.61
C GLN A 75 0.64 3.46 20.61
N PRO A 76 1.79 4.12 20.89
CA PRO A 76 1.89 5.56 20.73
C PRO A 76 1.73 5.96 19.25
N PRO A 77 1.59 7.26 18.95
CA PRO A 77 1.58 7.74 17.57
C PRO A 77 2.84 7.27 16.81
N GLY A 78 2.63 6.69 15.65
CA GLY A 78 3.68 6.12 14.79
C GLY A 78 3.68 6.70 13.38
N PHE A 79 4.39 6.02 12.48
CA PHE A 79 4.44 6.31 11.05
C PHE A 79 3.86 5.15 10.23
N PHE A 80 2.87 5.42 9.38
CA PHE A 80 2.32 4.43 8.46
C PHE A 80 2.69 4.69 7.00
N ILE A 81 2.56 3.65 6.16
CA ILE A 81 2.50 3.75 4.72
C ILE A 81 1.23 3.06 4.23
N GLU A 82 0.54 3.68 3.28
CA GLU A 82 -0.53 3.04 2.51
C GLU A 82 -0.21 3.17 1.02
N ALA A 83 0.17 2.06 0.39
CA ALA A 83 0.36 1.98 -1.05
C ALA A 83 -0.86 1.28 -1.67
N GLY A 84 -1.50 1.97 -2.61
CA GLY A 84 -2.89 1.70 -3.02
C GLY A 84 -3.90 2.57 -2.26
N ALA A 85 -3.56 3.83 -1.98
CA ALA A 85 -4.37 4.70 -1.14
C ALA A 85 -5.71 5.14 -1.76
N LEU A 86 -5.92 4.87 -3.06
CA LEU A 86 -7.15 5.14 -3.79
C LEU A 86 -7.61 6.60 -3.62
N ASP A 87 -8.85 6.84 -3.20
CA ASP A 87 -9.38 8.19 -2.99
C ASP A 87 -9.01 8.78 -1.62
N GLY A 88 -8.14 8.13 -0.85
CA GLY A 88 -7.70 8.56 0.47
C GLY A 88 -8.68 8.32 1.61
N GLU A 89 -9.81 7.65 1.38
CA GLU A 89 -10.84 7.45 2.40
C GLU A 89 -11.54 6.08 2.27
N TYR A 90 -12.01 5.77 1.07
CA TYR A 90 -12.65 4.52 0.73
C TYR A 90 -11.64 3.39 0.93
N LEU A 91 -11.95 2.48 1.85
CA LEU A 91 -11.16 1.30 2.23
C LEU A 91 -9.83 1.61 2.92
N SER A 92 -9.63 2.85 3.36
CA SER A 92 -8.33 3.22 3.93
C SER A 92 -8.05 2.42 5.21
N ASN A 93 -6.93 1.70 5.20
CA ASN A 93 -6.43 0.95 6.34
C ASN A 93 -5.76 1.87 7.37
N THR A 94 -5.37 3.08 6.96
CA THR A 94 -4.57 3.99 7.80
C THR A 94 -5.32 5.21 8.33
N LEU A 95 -6.49 5.55 7.78
CA LEU A 95 -7.26 6.74 8.18
C LEU A 95 -7.57 6.77 9.69
N TYR A 96 -7.86 5.61 10.29
CA TYR A 96 -8.07 5.48 11.73
C TYR A 96 -6.82 5.86 12.54
N LEU A 97 -5.64 5.39 12.12
CA LEU A 97 -4.38 5.66 12.80
C LEU A 97 -4.04 7.15 12.72
N GLU A 98 -4.28 7.77 11.57
CA GLU A 98 -4.07 9.20 11.37
C GLU A 98 -5.02 10.04 12.22
N ARG A 99 -6.33 9.80 12.10
CA ARG A 99 -7.37 10.66 12.69
C ARG A 99 -7.51 10.49 14.19
N GLU A 100 -7.49 9.25 14.67
CA GLU A 100 -7.80 8.91 16.07
C GLU A 100 -6.54 8.67 16.92
N LYS A 101 -5.42 8.31 16.30
CA LYS A 101 -4.15 8.02 17.00
C LYS A 101 -3.05 9.03 16.71
N ALA A 102 -3.33 10.06 15.90
CA ALA A 102 -2.39 11.12 15.51
C ALA A 102 -1.12 10.58 14.83
N TRP A 103 -1.21 9.44 14.15
CA TRP A 103 -0.10 8.90 13.37
C TRP A 103 0.18 9.80 12.18
N LYS A 104 1.46 9.88 11.81
CA LYS A 104 1.89 10.45 10.53
C LYS A 104 1.99 9.33 9.50
N GLY A 105 2.09 9.68 8.23
CA GLY A 105 2.34 8.64 7.25
C GLY A 105 2.57 9.16 5.84
N LEU A 106 2.62 8.20 4.92
CA LEU A 106 2.74 8.41 3.48
C LEU A 106 1.66 7.61 2.74
N LEU A 107 0.87 8.30 1.93
CA LEU A 107 -0.12 7.73 1.03
C LEU A 107 0.45 7.70 -0.40
N ILE A 108 0.37 6.56 -1.07
CA ILE A 108 0.88 6.36 -2.43
C ILE A 108 -0.25 5.87 -3.32
N GLU A 109 -0.54 6.63 -4.37
CA GLU A 109 -1.58 6.29 -5.34
C GLU A 109 -1.12 6.70 -6.76
N PRO A 110 -0.83 5.75 -7.66
CA PRO A 110 -0.35 6.07 -9.00
C PRO A 110 -1.44 6.55 -9.97
N ASP A 111 -2.71 6.19 -9.77
CA ASP A 111 -3.81 6.68 -10.62
C ASP A 111 -4.07 8.16 -10.34
N SER A 112 -3.73 9.02 -11.30
CA SER A 112 -3.85 10.48 -11.16
C SER A 112 -5.28 10.97 -10.82
N LYS A 113 -6.31 10.24 -11.25
CA LYS A 113 -7.70 10.58 -10.96
C LYS A 113 -8.03 10.25 -9.50
N MET A 114 -7.66 9.06 -9.02
CA MET A 114 -7.81 8.68 -7.61
C MET A 114 -6.98 9.58 -6.70
N PHE A 115 -5.73 9.85 -7.07
CA PHE A 115 -4.88 10.80 -6.37
C PHE A 115 -5.51 12.18 -6.25
N SER A 116 -6.16 12.68 -7.31
CA SER A 116 -6.88 13.96 -7.25
C SER A 116 -8.05 13.96 -6.26
N PHE A 117 -8.69 12.81 -6.02
CA PHE A 117 -9.72 12.67 -4.99
C PHE A 117 -9.12 12.53 -3.60
N LEU A 118 -8.00 11.82 -3.46
CA LEU A 118 -7.21 11.73 -2.23
C LEU A 118 -6.81 13.11 -1.72
N LEU A 119 -6.28 13.98 -2.59
CA LEU A 119 -5.88 15.33 -2.18
C LEU A 119 -7.06 16.16 -1.65
N LYS A 120 -8.28 15.94 -2.17
CA LYS A 120 -9.48 16.63 -1.68
C LYS A 120 -9.87 16.24 -0.27
N LYS A 121 -9.47 15.06 0.22
CA LYS A 121 -9.76 14.63 1.61
C LYS A 121 -8.98 15.43 2.64
N ASN A 122 -7.93 16.13 2.21
CA ASN A 122 -7.04 16.91 3.07
C ASN A 122 -6.49 16.04 4.24
N ARG A 123 -6.01 14.84 3.89
CA ARG A 123 -5.32 13.92 4.80
C ARG A 123 -4.08 14.59 5.40
N ARG A 124 -3.80 14.30 6.66
CA ARG A 124 -2.63 14.78 7.42
C ARG A 124 -1.42 13.84 7.27
N ALA A 125 -1.28 13.25 6.09
CA ALA A 125 -0.18 12.40 5.69
C ALA A 125 0.47 12.95 4.43
N TRP A 126 1.76 12.65 4.24
CA TRP A 126 2.43 12.89 2.96
C TRP A 126 1.70 12.12 1.86
N SER A 127 1.68 12.65 0.64
CA SER A 127 1.01 12.01 -0.48
C SER A 127 1.92 12.00 -1.71
N SER A 128 1.94 10.90 -2.45
CA SER A 128 2.74 10.77 -3.68
C SER A 128 1.92 10.16 -4.82
N ASN A 129 1.92 10.84 -5.98
CA ASN A 129 1.34 10.30 -7.21
C ASN A 129 2.39 9.50 -8.00
N CYS A 130 2.79 8.38 -7.41
CA CYS A 130 3.77 7.47 -7.99
C CYS A 130 3.35 6.02 -7.73
N CYS A 131 4.01 5.07 -8.39
CA CYS A 131 3.96 3.65 -8.02
C CYS A 131 5.18 3.26 -7.19
N LEU A 132 5.10 2.09 -6.56
CA LEU A 132 6.27 1.44 -5.98
C LEU A 132 6.98 0.62 -7.07
N ALA A 133 8.29 0.80 -7.16
CA ALA A 133 9.11 0.03 -8.09
C ALA A 133 9.37 -1.36 -7.49
N LYS A 134 9.23 -2.38 -8.32
CA LYS A 134 9.68 -3.74 -8.02
C LYS A 134 11.20 -3.94 -8.16
N ASP A 135 11.90 -2.96 -8.74
CA ASP A 135 13.35 -2.96 -8.91
C ASP A 135 14.00 -2.00 -7.90
N LEU A 136 15.32 -2.13 -7.72
CA LEU A 136 16.14 -1.26 -6.87
C LEU A 136 16.51 0.07 -7.54
N TYR A 137 15.70 0.56 -8.46
CA TYR A 137 15.91 1.84 -9.14
C TYR A 137 14.57 2.43 -9.62
N PRO A 138 14.49 3.75 -9.81
CA PRO A 138 13.31 4.38 -10.40
C PRO A 138 13.14 3.94 -11.86
N LYS A 139 11.89 3.73 -12.26
CA LYS A 139 11.53 3.40 -13.64
C LYS A 139 10.09 3.79 -13.93
N LYS A 140 9.75 3.96 -15.21
CA LYS A 140 8.34 4.07 -15.62
C LYS A 140 7.76 2.68 -15.84
N GLU A 141 6.51 2.52 -15.43
CA GLU A 141 5.71 1.33 -15.69
C GLU A 141 4.36 1.73 -16.30
N MET A 142 3.71 0.80 -16.99
CA MET A 142 2.38 1.03 -17.53
C MET A 142 1.33 0.63 -16.49
N LEU A 143 0.58 1.61 -15.98
CA LEU A 143 -0.58 1.39 -15.13
C LEU A 143 -1.83 1.19 -16.00
N MET A 144 -2.61 0.15 -15.70
CA MET A 144 -3.95 0.00 -16.29
C MET A 144 -4.96 0.75 -15.41
N THR A 145 -5.63 1.75 -15.98
CA THR A 145 -6.71 2.49 -15.31
C THR A 145 -8.06 2.18 -15.95
N LEU A 146 -9.07 2.06 -15.11
CA LEU A 146 -10.45 1.82 -15.51
C LEU A 146 -11.28 3.13 -15.54
N SER A 147 -10.58 4.27 -15.53
CA SER A 147 -11.16 5.61 -15.34
C SER A 147 -12.19 6.04 -16.40
N ASN A 148 -12.15 5.45 -17.61
CA ASN A 148 -13.07 5.70 -18.73
C ASN A 148 -14.14 4.61 -18.93
N THR A 149 -14.26 3.63 -18.02
CA THR A 149 -15.28 2.60 -18.13
C THR A 149 -16.66 3.11 -17.65
N ARG A 150 -17.75 2.53 -18.16
CA ARG A 150 -19.14 2.79 -17.68
C ARG A 150 -19.35 2.41 -16.20
N TYR A 151 -18.36 1.77 -15.57
CA TYR A 151 -18.33 1.40 -14.16
C TYR A 151 -17.65 2.46 -13.26
N SER A 152 -17.23 3.59 -13.85
CA SER A 152 -16.59 4.76 -13.20
C SER A 152 -17.40 5.48 -12.12
N SER A 153 -18.61 4.99 -11.79
CA SER A 153 -19.51 5.60 -10.79
C SER A 153 -19.37 4.98 -9.40
N TYR A 154 -18.65 3.87 -9.24
CA TYR A 154 -18.47 3.18 -7.96
C TYR A 154 -16.97 2.97 -7.72
N GLY A 155 -16.46 3.27 -6.52
CA GLY A 155 -15.04 3.15 -6.16
C GLY A 155 -14.41 1.78 -6.48
N PHE A 156 -15.24 0.73 -6.57
CA PHE A 156 -14.87 -0.61 -7.02
C PHE A 156 -14.33 -0.67 -8.45
N GLY A 157 -14.76 0.24 -9.33
CA GLY A 157 -14.31 0.34 -10.71
C GLY A 157 -13.00 1.10 -10.88
N TYR A 158 -12.33 1.54 -9.80
CA TYR A 158 -11.07 2.30 -9.86
C TYR A 158 -9.87 1.57 -9.24
N ARG A 159 -9.99 0.28 -8.91
CA ARG A 159 -8.82 -0.55 -8.61
C ARG A 159 -7.94 -0.58 -9.85
N ALA A 160 -6.90 0.24 -9.87
CA ALA A 160 -5.97 0.33 -10.98
C ALA A 160 -5.08 -0.90 -10.89
N MET A 161 -5.31 -1.87 -11.78
CA MET A 161 -4.51 -3.09 -11.80
C MET A 161 -3.21 -2.82 -12.56
N ASN A 162 -2.13 -3.48 -12.19
CA ASN A 162 -0.92 -3.42 -13.00
C ASN A 162 -1.02 -4.36 -14.22
N THR A 163 -0.51 -3.94 -15.37
CA THR A 163 -0.48 -4.74 -16.61
C THR A 163 0.28 -6.06 -16.47
N LEU A 164 1.20 -6.12 -15.52
CA LEU A 164 2.01 -7.31 -15.24
C LEU A 164 1.25 -8.37 -14.42
N ALA A 165 0.12 -8.01 -13.79
CA ALA A 165 -0.69 -8.90 -12.96
C ALA A 165 -1.91 -9.51 -13.69
N SER A 166 -2.17 -9.11 -14.95
CA SER A 166 -3.31 -9.63 -15.69
C SER A 166 -3.03 -11.03 -16.25
N SER A 167 -3.63 -12.05 -15.63
CA SER A 167 -3.87 -13.35 -16.26
C SER A 167 -4.55 -13.17 -17.63
N PRO A 168 -4.23 -13.97 -18.66
CA PRO A 168 -4.90 -13.96 -19.96
C PRO A 168 -6.43 -14.04 -19.88
N TYR A 169 -6.98 -14.60 -18.81
CA TYR A 169 -8.43 -14.69 -18.57
C TYR A 169 -9.06 -13.36 -18.11
N ALA A 170 -8.33 -12.49 -17.42
CA ALA A 170 -8.83 -11.17 -16.99
C ALA A 170 -9.01 -10.20 -18.17
N ALA A 171 -8.18 -10.36 -19.21
CA ALA A 171 -8.25 -9.64 -20.48
C ALA A 171 -9.56 -9.88 -21.26
N MET A 172 -10.36 -10.88 -20.86
CA MET A 172 -11.63 -11.24 -21.50
C MET A 172 -12.86 -10.63 -20.80
N SER A 173 -12.67 -9.81 -19.74
CA SER A 173 -13.76 -9.01 -19.18
C SER A 173 -13.99 -7.74 -19.99
N SER A 174 -15.25 -7.35 -20.18
CA SER A 174 -15.62 -6.09 -20.89
C SER A 174 -15.06 -4.83 -20.23
N ALA A 175 -14.63 -4.93 -18.96
CA ALA A 175 -13.95 -3.88 -18.21
C ALA A 175 -12.51 -3.64 -18.72
N VAL A 176 -11.75 -4.70 -19.03
CA VAL A 176 -10.37 -4.57 -19.55
C VAL A 176 -10.36 -4.08 -21.01
N ALA A 177 -11.41 -4.38 -21.78
CA ALA A 177 -11.54 -3.94 -23.18
C ALA A 177 -11.61 -2.40 -23.35
N HIS A 178 -11.87 -1.64 -22.28
CA HIS A 178 -11.93 -0.17 -22.28
C HIS A 178 -10.96 0.45 -21.26
N ALA A 179 -9.95 -0.30 -20.83
CA ALA A 179 -8.95 0.22 -19.92
C ALA A 179 -7.98 1.14 -20.66
N ASP A 180 -7.60 2.25 -20.03
CA ASP A 180 -6.50 3.07 -20.51
C ASP A 180 -5.20 2.60 -19.88
N TYR A 181 -4.10 2.75 -20.62
CA TYR A 181 -2.76 2.44 -20.13
C TYR A 181 -1.97 3.72 -20.04
N VAL A 182 -1.57 4.10 -18.84
CA VAL A 182 -0.87 5.36 -18.57
C VAL A 182 0.53 5.07 -18.00
N PRO A 183 1.59 5.68 -18.55
CA PRO A 183 2.92 5.55 -17.97
C PRO A 183 2.96 6.29 -16.64
N VAL A 184 3.40 5.61 -15.60
CA VAL A 184 3.56 6.16 -14.24
C VAL A 184 4.99 5.97 -13.78
N GLN A 185 5.53 6.97 -13.09
CA GLN A 185 6.86 6.86 -12.51
C GLN A 185 6.78 6.05 -11.21
N CYS A 186 7.60 5.01 -11.12
CA CYS A 186 7.76 4.20 -9.91
C CYS A 186 9.08 4.51 -9.23
N PHE A 187 9.10 4.41 -7.90
CA PHE A 187 10.29 4.54 -7.07
C PHE A 187 10.44 3.36 -6.13
N PRO A 188 11.66 2.90 -5.82
CA PRO A 188 11.89 2.00 -4.70
C PRO A 188 11.30 2.61 -3.43
N LEU A 189 10.62 1.80 -2.61
CA LEU A 189 10.03 2.26 -1.34
C LEU A 189 11.09 2.92 -0.43
N GLN A 190 12.32 2.40 -0.46
CA GLN A 190 13.47 2.97 0.21
C GLN A 190 13.71 4.44 -0.15
N SER A 191 13.62 4.81 -1.44
CA SER A 191 13.86 6.19 -1.89
C SER A 191 12.82 7.16 -1.32
N LEU A 192 11.55 6.75 -1.26
CA LEU A 192 10.47 7.57 -0.68
C LEU A 192 10.70 7.80 0.82
N LEU A 193 11.11 6.76 1.54
CA LEU A 193 11.35 6.82 2.98
C LEU A 193 12.59 7.65 3.32
N LEU A 194 13.71 7.44 2.60
CA LEU A 194 14.92 8.23 2.78
C LEU A 194 14.71 9.71 2.46
N ALA A 195 13.92 10.03 1.43
CA ALA A 195 13.58 11.43 1.11
C ALA A 195 12.79 12.13 2.23
N LEU A 196 11.99 11.37 2.98
CA LEU A 196 11.24 11.84 4.15
C LEU A 196 12.04 11.76 5.46
N ASP A 197 13.30 11.32 5.42
CA ASP A 197 14.14 11.07 6.59
C ASP A 197 13.49 10.06 7.57
N VAL A 198 12.78 9.05 7.03
CA VAL A 198 12.10 8.00 7.79
C VAL A 198 12.86 6.69 7.67
N THR A 199 13.28 6.14 8.82
CA THR A 199 13.99 4.86 8.92
C THR A 199 13.25 3.82 9.78
N HIS A 200 12.12 4.18 10.39
CA HIS A 200 11.26 3.26 11.13
C HIS A 200 9.81 3.51 10.74
N VAL A 201 9.09 2.44 10.42
CA VAL A 201 7.70 2.45 9.96
C VAL A 201 6.92 1.46 10.79
N ASP A 202 5.96 1.94 11.55
CA ASP A 202 5.16 1.10 12.45
C ASP A 202 4.18 0.21 11.68
N PHE A 203 3.66 0.68 10.54
CA PHE A 203 2.67 -0.04 9.75
C PHE A 203 2.77 0.22 8.25
N ILE A 204 2.81 -0.83 7.44
CA ILE A 204 2.67 -0.74 5.97
C ILE A 204 1.43 -1.52 5.55
N SER A 205 0.51 -0.84 4.86
CA SER A 205 -0.55 -1.45 4.06
C SER A 205 -0.11 -1.46 2.60
N LEU A 206 0.07 -2.65 2.03
CA LEU A 206 0.53 -2.86 0.67
C LEU A 206 -0.56 -3.58 -0.15
N ASP A 207 -1.27 -2.81 -0.97
CA ASP A 207 -2.26 -3.26 -1.94
C ASP A 207 -1.97 -2.54 -3.27
N VAL A 208 -1.08 -3.11 -4.07
CA VAL A 208 -0.60 -2.50 -5.33
C VAL A 208 -0.95 -3.37 -6.54
N GLU A 209 -2.00 -4.18 -6.36
CA GLU A 209 -2.68 -4.98 -7.36
C GLU A 209 -1.76 -5.96 -8.12
N GLY A 210 -0.86 -6.65 -7.42
CA GLY A 210 -0.13 -7.81 -7.93
C GLY A 210 1.39 -7.69 -8.04
N LEU A 211 2.00 -6.65 -7.46
CA LEU A 211 3.46 -6.50 -7.34
C LEU A 211 3.97 -6.62 -5.90
N GLU A 212 3.11 -6.99 -4.96
CA GLU A 212 3.40 -7.00 -3.54
C GLU A 212 4.60 -7.88 -3.21
N GLU A 213 4.64 -9.06 -3.85
CA GLU A 213 5.68 -10.05 -3.61
C GLU A 213 7.08 -9.55 -4.02
N ASP A 214 7.19 -8.96 -5.22
CA ASP A 214 8.47 -8.42 -5.72
C ASP A 214 8.94 -7.24 -4.85
N ILE A 215 8.02 -6.34 -4.48
CA ILE A 215 8.33 -5.17 -3.65
C ILE A 215 8.82 -5.62 -2.27
N VAL A 216 8.12 -6.56 -1.63
CA VAL A 216 8.49 -7.13 -0.34
C VAL A 216 9.87 -7.79 -0.42
N GLU A 217 10.14 -8.59 -1.45
CA GLU A 217 11.44 -9.23 -1.64
C GLU A 217 12.57 -8.21 -1.67
N LYS A 218 12.48 -7.24 -2.59
CA LYS A 218 13.54 -6.24 -2.75
C LYS A 218 13.71 -5.37 -1.52
N PHE A 219 12.62 -4.98 -0.89
CA PHE A 219 12.69 -4.18 0.33
C PHE A 219 13.40 -4.96 1.45
N LEU A 220 12.94 -6.18 1.74
CA LEU A 220 13.46 -6.99 2.83
C LEU A 220 14.90 -7.49 2.62
N GLU A 221 15.41 -7.52 1.39
CA GLU A 221 16.77 -7.94 1.08
C GLU A 221 17.78 -6.78 0.98
N TYR A 222 17.35 -5.59 0.55
CA TYR A 222 18.27 -4.50 0.19
C TYR A 222 18.08 -3.21 0.98
N SER A 223 16.96 -3.01 1.69
CA SER A 223 16.67 -1.76 2.42
C SER A 223 17.23 -1.78 3.85
N TYR A 224 18.52 -2.08 4.00
CA TYR A 224 19.19 -2.09 5.30
C TYR A 224 19.07 -0.73 6.00
N GLY A 225 18.81 -0.75 7.31
CA GLY A 225 18.65 0.46 8.12
C GLY A 225 17.24 1.07 8.09
N ILE A 226 16.31 0.49 7.31
CA ILE A 226 14.88 0.81 7.42
C ILE A 226 14.16 -0.35 8.09
N GLU A 227 13.45 -0.04 9.17
CA GLU A 227 12.77 -0.99 10.02
C GLU A 227 11.26 -0.89 9.82
N VAL A 228 10.59 -2.03 9.71
CA VAL A 228 9.12 -2.09 9.61
C VAL A 228 8.57 -3.04 10.68
N ASP A 229 7.60 -2.57 11.47
CA ASP A 229 7.06 -3.37 12.56
C ASP A 229 5.91 -4.28 12.11
N VAL A 230 5.00 -3.78 11.28
CA VAL A 230 3.83 -4.53 10.82
C VAL A 230 3.63 -4.35 9.32
N TRP A 231 3.47 -5.47 8.63
CA TRP A 231 3.06 -5.51 7.23
C TRP A 231 1.65 -6.08 7.13
N LEU A 232 0.79 -5.36 6.43
CA LEU A 232 -0.45 -5.86 5.86
C LEU A 232 -0.24 -5.93 4.34
N VAL A 233 -0.33 -7.13 3.78
CA VAL A 233 -0.08 -7.35 2.35
C VAL A 233 -1.28 -8.04 1.71
N GLU A 234 -1.87 -7.41 0.69
CA GLU A 234 -2.87 -8.02 -0.17
C GLU A 234 -2.16 -8.95 -1.18
N HIS A 235 -2.06 -10.23 -0.87
CA HIS A 235 -1.35 -11.20 -1.71
C HIS A 235 -2.34 -11.99 -2.59
N LYS A 236 -2.07 -11.98 -3.90
CA LYS A 236 -2.82 -12.77 -4.89
C LYS A 236 -2.14 -14.10 -5.11
N ASN A 237 -2.82 -15.17 -4.71
CA ASN A 237 -2.34 -16.53 -4.98
C ASN A 237 -2.52 -16.83 -6.48
N SER A 238 -1.43 -16.73 -7.24
CA SER A 238 -1.42 -16.87 -8.70
C SER A 238 -1.14 -18.29 -9.19
N HIS A 239 -0.81 -19.22 -8.29
CA HIS A 239 -0.39 -20.57 -8.65
C HIS A 239 -1.44 -21.63 -8.34
N SER A 240 -1.41 -22.72 -9.12
CA SER A 240 -2.29 -23.89 -8.98
C SER A 240 -2.12 -24.66 -7.67
N ASN A 241 -1.06 -24.37 -6.89
CA ASN A 241 -0.76 -25.00 -5.61
C ASN A 241 -0.68 -23.94 -4.50
N VAL A 242 -1.86 -23.56 -3.99
CA VAL A 242 -2.05 -22.46 -3.03
C VAL A 242 -1.20 -22.63 -1.75
N GLU A 243 -1.05 -23.85 -1.25
CA GLU A 243 -0.30 -24.11 -0.02
C GLU A 243 1.21 -23.86 -0.15
N GLU A 244 1.79 -24.21 -1.31
CA GLU A 244 3.23 -24.06 -1.56
C GLU A 244 3.63 -22.60 -1.75
N THR A 245 2.79 -21.81 -2.42
CA THR A 245 3.06 -20.38 -2.62
C THR A 245 2.95 -19.59 -1.33
N ASP A 246 1.94 -19.89 -0.52
CA ASP A 246 1.78 -19.30 0.80
C ASP A 246 3.01 -19.58 1.65
N TYR A 247 3.53 -20.82 1.61
CA TYR A 247 4.73 -21.19 2.35
C TYR A 247 5.95 -20.37 1.94
N VAL A 248 6.21 -20.22 0.63
CA VAL A 248 7.36 -19.44 0.13
C VAL A 248 7.25 -17.97 0.54
N PHE A 249 6.06 -17.39 0.39
CA PHE A 249 5.81 -16.00 0.76
C PHE A 249 5.95 -15.78 2.28
N ILE A 250 5.35 -16.64 3.10
CA ILE A 250 5.48 -16.61 4.56
C ILE A 250 6.95 -16.77 4.97
N ASN A 251 7.68 -17.72 4.38
CA ASN A 251 9.08 -17.99 4.71
C ASN A 251 9.99 -16.79 4.44
N ARG A 252 9.65 -15.95 3.45
CA ARG A 252 10.39 -14.72 3.16
C ARG A 252 10.38 -13.73 4.33
N PHE A 253 9.25 -13.62 5.01
CA PHE A 253 9.10 -12.83 6.23
C PHE A 253 9.72 -13.52 7.44
N THR A 254 9.43 -14.80 7.66
CA THR A 254 9.88 -15.49 8.89
C THR A 254 11.40 -15.66 8.96
N SER A 255 12.06 -15.88 7.83
CA SER A 255 13.52 -15.89 7.73
C SER A 255 14.19 -14.56 8.10
N ARG A 256 13.41 -13.47 8.20
CA ARG A 256 13.87 -12.11 8.54
C ARG A 256 13.30 -11.59 9.87
N GLY A 257 12.87 -12.51 10.74
CA GLY A 257 12.47 -12.16 12.10
C GLY A 257 11.07 -11.57 12.21
N TYR A 258 10.18 -11.92 11.28
CA TYR A 258 8.75 -11.65 11.40
C TYR A 258 7.99 -12.93 11.77
N SER A 259 6.80 -12.78 12.33
CA SER A 259 5.83 -13.85 12.53
C SER A 259 4.57 -13.55 11.73
N LEU A 260 3.99 -14.59 11.12
CA LEU A 260 2.65 -14.50 10.57
C LEU A 260 1.65 -14.34 11.72
N TYR A 261 0.96 -13.20 11.77
CA TYR A 261 -0.07 -12.93 12.76
C TYR A 261 -1.43 -13.49 12.34
N THR A 262 -1.86 -13.30 11.09
CA THR A 262 -3.09 -13.90 10.56
C THR A 262 -3.15 -13.79 9.03
N ILE A 263 -4.06 -14.55 8.43
CA ILE A 263 -4.49 -14.44 7.03
C ILE A 263 -6.00 -14.23 7.07
N THR A 264 -6.51 -13.16 6.49
CA THR A 264 -7.98 -12.99 6.38
C THR A 264 -8.48 -13.83 5.21
N GLN A 265 -9.02 -15.01 5.52
CA GLN A 265 -9.40 -16.01 4.51
C GLN A 265 -10.75 -15.73 3.82
N ASP A 266 -11.51 -14.74 4.27
CA ASP A 266 -12.93 -14.67 3.92
C ASP A 266 -13.19 -14.35 2.44
N PHE A 267 -12.29 -13.67 1.72
CA PHE A 267 -12.40 -13.43 0.27
C PHE A 267 -11.01 -13.27 -0.36
N SER A 268 -10.80 -13.84 -1.55
CA SER A 268 -9.62 -13.54 -2.39
C SER A 268 -9.75 -12.12 -2.98
N PRO A 269 -8.68 -11.32 -3.00
CA PRO A 269 -7.31 -11.63 -2.56
C PRO A 269 -7.14 -11.66 -1.03
N TYR A 270 -6.22 -12.52 -0.55
CA TYR A 270 -6.00 -12.72 0.88
C TYR A 270 -5.14 -11.61 1.47
N ASN A 271 -5.45 -11.19 2.69
CA ASN A 271 -4.61 -10.24 3.42
C ASN A 271 -3.76 -10.97 4.45
N TYR A 272 -2.44 -10.89 4.28
CA TYR A 272 -1.46 -11.44 5.22
C TYR A 272 -1.01 -10.33 6.17
N ILE A 273 -1.02 -10.61 7.46
CA ILE A 273 -0.45 -9.71 8.47
C ILE A 273 0.80 -10.34 9.05
N PHE A 274 1.94 -9.69 8.87
CA PHE A 274 3.21 -10.06 9.48
C PHE A 274 3.61 -9.02 10.52
N ILE A 275 4.13 -9.49 11.66
CA ILE A 275 4.59 -8.62 12.73
C ILE A 275 6.05 -8.97 13.06
N ARG A 276 6.92 -7.97 13.10
CA ARG A 276 8.33 -8.13 13.44
C ARG A 276 8.47 -8.55 14.89
N ASN A 277 9.20 -9.64 15.15
CA ASN A 277 9.31 -10.27 16.47
C ASN A 277 9.87 -9.33 17.55
N SER A 278 10.72 -8.38 17.16
CA SER A 278 11.34 -7.40 18.07
C SER A 278 10.50 -6.14 18.31
N SER A 279 9.33 -6.00 17.67
CA SER A 279 8.51 -4.80 17.75
C SER A 279 7.62 -4.76 19.00
N LYS A 280 7.18 -3.56 19.40
CA LYS A 280 6.16 -3.40 20.44
C LYS A 280 4.80 -3.94 20.01
N ALA A 281 4.51 -3.87 18.72
CA ALA A 281 3.30 -4.42 18.12
C ALA A 281 3.22 -5.94 18.33
N PHE A 282 4.33 -6.66 18.26
CA PHE A 282 4.38 -8.12 18.51
C PHE A 282 3.88 -8.47 19.91
N HIS A 283 4.43 -7.84 20.94
CA HIS A 283 4.00 -8.08 22.32
C HIS A 283 2.52 -7.74 22.51
N SER A 284 2.06 -6.62 21.95
CA SER A 284 0.67 -6.20 22.09
C SER A 284 -0.31 -7.16 21.40
N ALA A 285 0.00 -7.59 20.18
CA ALA A 285 -0.85 -8.45 19.38
C ALA A 285 -0.94 -9.87 19.93
N PHE A 286 0.19 -10.47 20.33
CA PHE A 286 0.21 -11.87 20.78
C PHE A 286 -0.20 -12.05 22.25
N HIS A 287 -0.10 -11.02 23.10
CA HIS A 287 -0.69 -11.06 24.45
C HIS A 287 -2.23 -10.89 24.46
N ARG A 288 -2.81 -10.34 23.38
CA ARG A 288 -4.25 -10.03 23.28
C ARG A 288 -5.01 -10.93 22.34
N ARG A 289 -4.34 -11.93 21.75
CA ARG A 289 -4.96 -12.88 20.83
C ARG A 289 -6.12 -13.59 21.56
N PRO A 290 -7.36 -13.47 21.09
CA PRO A 290 -8.45 -14.28 21.65
C PRO A 290 -8.15 -15.76 21.41
N LEU A 291 -8.37 -16.61 22.42
CA LEU A 291 -8.19 -18.08 22.38
C LEU A 291 -8.97 -18.79 21.26
N GLU A 292 -9.87 -18.09 20.56
CA GLU A 292 -10.68 -18.64 19.47
C GLU A 292 -9.91 -18.83 18.15
N TYR A 293 -8.73 -18.21 17.97
CA TYR A 293 -7.99 -18.28 16.71
C TYR A 293 -7.04 -19.49 16.57
N ASP A 294 -6.72 -20.19 17.67
CA ASP A 294 -5.84 -21.37 17.62
C ASP A 294 -6.54 -22.63 17.08
N LYS A 295 -7.87 -22.60 16.88
CA LYS A 295 -8.63 -23.72 16.33
C LYS A 295 -8.67 -23.80 14.80
N GLN A 296 -8.07 -22.83 14.10
CA GLN A 296 -8.00 -22.81 12.63
C GLN A 296 -6.62 -23.18 12.07
N MET A 297 -5.62 -23.45 12.93
CA MET A 297 -4.26 -23.86 12.52
C MET A 297 -3.85 -25.24 13.07
N SER A 298 -4.82 -26.06 13.48
CA SER A 298 -4.62 -27.47 13.88
C SER A 298 -5.26 -28.42 12.88
#